data_AF-A0A3D0DE56-F1
#
_entry.id   AF-A0A3D0DE56-F1
#
_cell.length_a   1.000
_cell.length_b   1.000
_cell.length_c   1.000
_cell.angle_alpha   90.00
_cell.angle_beta   90.00
_cell.angle_gamma   90.00
#
_symmetry.space_group_name_H-M   'P 1'
#
loop_
_entity.id
_entity.type
_entity.pdbx_description
1 polymer ?
#
loop_
_entity_poly.entity_id
_entity_poly.type
_entity_poly.pdbx_seq_one_letter_code
_entity_poly.pdbx_strand_id
1 'polypeptide(L)'
;MKDLFEKELKVINIGLESFKQALDVNNIESIQLDWKPPIVVDDKARRIIKTNCSKIEVANEIAVKKIIDGKPVLIGLEKAIDVIPGMKKNLILHAGPPITWERMCGPMKGAVIGALIYEGMAKDRA
;
A
#
# COMPACT_ATOMS: atom_id res chain seq x y z
N MET A 1 -29.17 -23.80 -14.98
CA MET A 1 -29.17 -22.32 -14.93
C MET A 1 -30.56 -21.74 -15.12
N LYS A 2 -31.42 -22.33 -15.97
CA LYS A 2 -32.83 -21.92 -16.10
C LYS A 2 -33.63 -22.01 -14.79
N ASP A 3 -33.22 -22.85 -13.86
CA ASP A 3 -33.88 -23.14 -12.59
C ASP A 3 -33.20 -22.49 -11.36
N LEU A 4 -32.15 -21.69 -11.55
CA LEU A 4 -31.38 -21.10 -10.46
C LEU A 4 -32.20 -20.10 -9.63
N PHE A 5 -33.09 -19.35 -10.29
CA PHE A 5 -33.96 -18.37 -9.63
C PHE A 5 -35.34 -18.93 -9.28
N GLU A 6 -35.61 -20.19 -9.63
CA GLU A 6 -36.88 -20.87 -9.34
C GLU A 6 -36.85 -21.63 -8.00
N LYS A 7 -35.69 -21.63 -7.33
CA LYS A 7 -35.44 -22.32 -6.06
C LYS A 7 -34.87 -21.33 -5.04
N GLU A 8 -35.04 -21.67 -3.77
CA GLU A 8 -34.40 -20.93 -2.67
C GLU A 8 -32.87 -20.94 -2.83
N LEU A 9 -32.26 -19.74 -2.79
CA LEU A 9 -30.83 -19.57 -3.01
C LEU A 9 -30.06 -19.89 -1.72
N LYS A 10 -29.10 -20.82 -1.82
CA LYS A 10 -28.13 -21.09 -0.76
C LYS A 10 -26.83 -20.37 -1.05
N VAL A 11 -26.47 -19.40 -0.21
CA VAL A 11 -25.35 -18.49 -0.50
C VAL A 11 -24.16 -18.75 0.42
N ILE A 12 -22.97 -18.90 -0.17
CA ILE A 12 -21.69 -18.87 0.55
C ILE A 12 -21.01 -17.55 0.18
N ASN A 13 -20.94 -16.61 1.11
CA ASN A 13 -20.21 -15.36 0.92
C ASN A 13 -18.73 -15.57 1.23
N ILE A 14 -17.86 -15.06 0.34
CA ILE A 14 -16.41 -15.07 0.52
C ILE A 14 -15.92 -13.64 0.33
N GLY A 15 -15.02 -13.18 1.20
CA GLY A 15 -14.47 -11.83 1.14
C GLY A 15 -15.19 -10.87 2.09
N LEU A 16 -15.66 -9.74 1.57
CA LEU A 16 -16.23 -8.67 2.40
C LEU A 16 -17.49 -9.14 3.14
N GLU A 17 -17.47 -9.01 4.46
CA GLU A 17 -18.60 -9.39 5.32
C GLU A 17 -19.85 -8.51 5.08
N SER A 18 -19.68 -7.30 4.56
CA SER A 18 -20.79 -6.40 4.20
C SER A 18 -21.74 -7.00 3.16
N PHE A 19 -21.27 -7.90 2.28
CA PHE A 19 -22.16 -8.60 1.35
C PHE A 19 -23.04 -9.63 2.03
N LYS A 20 -22.53 -10.32 3.06
CA LYS A 20 -23.37 -11.18 3.89
C LYS A 20 -24.39 -10.36 4.68
N GLN A 21 -23.98 -9.24 5.26
CA GLN A 21 -24.89 -8.37 6.00
C GLN A 21 -26.08 -7.92 5.14
N ALA A 22 -25.86 -7.62 3.86
CA ALA A 22 -26.93 -7.32 2.93
C ALA A 22 -27.91 -8.50 2.74
N LEU A 23 -27.42 -9.74 2.71
CA LEU A 23 -28.26 -10.95 2.62
C LEU A 23 -29.05 -11.19 3.92
N ASP A 24 -28.43 -10.96 5.07
CA ASP A 24 -29.07 -11.11 6.38
C ASP A 24 -30.26 -10.15 6.56
N VAL A 25 -30.10 -8.89 6.14
CA VAL A 25 -31.18 -7.88 6.17
C VAL A 25 -32.38 -8.29 5.29
N ASN A 26 -32.13 -9.08 4.25
CA ASN A 26 -33.16 -9.59 3.36
C ASN A 26 -33.66 -10.99 3.76
N ASN A 27 -33.28 -11.49 4.94
CA ASN A 27 -33.63 -12.83 5.45
C ASN A 27 -33.23 -13.97 4.49
N ILE A 28 -32.12 -13.81 3.76
CA ILE A 28 -31.59 -14.85 2.87
C ILE A 28 -30.60 -15.72 3.64
N GLU A 29 -30.79 -17.05 3.61
CA GLU A 29 -29.88 -18.01 4.24
C GLU A 29 -28.48 -17.92 3.60
N SER A 30 -27.48 -17.52 4.39
CA SER A 30 -26.11 -17.37 3.91
C SER A 30 -25.06 -17.67 4.98
N ILE A 31 -23.91 -18.19 4.54
CA ILE A 31 -22.74 -18.47 5.39
C ILE A 31 -21.60 -17.52 5.00
N GLN A 32 -20.96 -16.89 6.00
CA GLN A 32 -19.68 -16.22 5.80
C GLN A 32 -18.58 -17.29 5.83
N LEU A 33 -17.89 -17.48 4.72
CA LEU A 33 -16.67 -18.27 4.70
C LEU A 33 -15.46 -17.34 4.73
N ASP A 34 -14.69 -17.37 5.82
CA ASP A 34 -13.38 -16.70 5.92
C ASP A 34 -12.32 -17.48 5.12
N TRP A 35 -12.54 -17.60 3.81
CA TRP A 35 -11.58 -18.19 2.90
C TRP A 35 -10.51 -17.17 2.53
N LYS A 36 -9.25 -17.61 2.53
CA LYS A 36 -8.09 -16.85 2.07
C LYS A 36 -7.27 -17.75 1.14
N PRO A 37 -6.66 -17.21 0.06
CA PRO A 37 -5.80 -18.00 -0.81
C PRO A 37 -4.69 -18.66 0.01
N PRO A 38 -4.26 -19.88 -0.34
CA PRO A 38 -3.19 -20.56 0.39
C PRO A 38 -1.91 -19.74 0.27
N ILE A 39 -1.51 -19.09 1.37
CA ILE A 39 -0.21 -18.44 1.48
C ILE A 39 0.77 -19.51 1.95
N VAL A 40 1.69 -19.89 1.07
CA VAL A 40 2.84 -20.71 1.49
C VAL A 40 3.74 -19.81 2.31
N VAL A 41 3.56 -19.87 3.63
CA VAL A 41 4.44 -19.22 4.58
C VAL A 41 5.51 -20.22 4.99
N ASP A 42 6.76 -19.85 4.82
CA ASP A 42 7.90 -20.63 5.30
C ASP A 42 7.76 -20.97 6.79
N ASP A 43 7.99 -22.24 7.15
CA ASP A 43 7.79 -22.74 8.52
C ASP A 43 8.65 -22.03 9.55
N LYS A 44 9.86 -21.62 9.16
CA LYS A 44 10.76 -20.86 10.03
C LYS A 44 10.19 -19.47 10.29
N ALA A 45 9.68 -18.79 9.27
CA ALA A 45 8.97 -17.51 9.45
C ALA A 45 7.76 -17.67 10.39
N ARG A 46 6.95 -18.72 10.21
CA ARG A 46 5.81 -18.99 11.10
C ARG A 46 6.21 -19.20 12.56
N ARG A 47 7.29 -19.94 12.81
CA ARG A 47 7.83 -20.14 14.17
C ARG A 47 8.30 -18.82 14.78
N ILE A 48 9.04 -18.00 14.02
CA ILE A 48 9.52 -16.70 14.50
C ILE A 48 8.34 -15.79 14.89
N ILE A 49 7.32 -15.68 14.03
CA ILE A 49 6.11 -14.89 14.31
C ILE A 49 5.41 -15.43 15.57
N LYS A 50 5.19 -16.74 15.64
CA LYS A 50 4.51 -17.36 16.79
C LYS A 50 5.26 -17.12 18.11
N THR A 51 6.58 -17.29 18.11
CA THR A 51 7.41 -17.05 19.31
C THR A 51 7.41 -15.58 19.75
N ASN A 52 7.21 -14.64 18.83
CA ASN A 52 7.23 -13.21 19.13
C ASN A 52 5.85 -12.53 19.11
N CYS A 53 4.75 -13.31 19.07
CA CYS A 53 3.39 -12.80 18.83
C CYS A 53 3.02 -11.64 19.76
N SER A 54 3.22 -11.80 21.08
CA SER A 54 2.90 -10.76 22.07
C SER A 54 3.75 -9.49 21.89
N LYS A 55 5.04 -9.64 21.54
CA LYS A 55 5.91 -8.48 21.25
C LYS A 55 5.48 -7.77 19.98
N ILE A 56 5.08 -8.53 18.95
CA ILE A 56 4.58 -8.00 17.68
C ILE A 56 3.26 -7.25 17.91
N GLU A 57 2.34 -7.81 18.69
CA GLU A 57 1.05 -7.17 19.03
C GLU A 57 1.27 -5.81 19.69
N VAL A 58 2.10 -5.75 20.74
CA VAL A 58 2.43 -4.48 21.42
C VAL A 58 3.09 -3.49 20.46
N ALA A 59 4.02 -3.94 19.60
CA ALA A 59 4.67 -3.07 18.63
C ALA A 59 3.68 -2.55 17.56
N ASN A 60 2.76 -3.40 17.12
CA ASN A 60 1.73 -3.05 16.14
C ASN A 60 0.75 -2.03 16.71
N GLU A 61 0.30 -2.20 17.96
CA GLU A 61 -0.57 -1.23 18.64
C GLU A 61 0.09 0.16 18.70
N ILE A 62 1.37 0.23 19.07
CA ILE A 62 2.12 1.49 19.12
C ILE A 62 2.24 2.10 17.73
N ALA A 63 2.56 1.30 16.70
CA ALA A 63 2.73 1.78 15.34
C ALA A 63 1.41 2.31 14.75
N VAL A 64 0.33 1.54 14.87
CA VAL A 64 -1.01 1.92 14.41
C VAL A 64 -1.49 3.17 15.14
N LYS A 65 -1.30 3.24 16.46
CA LYS A 65 -1.67 4.43 17.24
C LYS A 65 -0.97 5.69 16.73
N LYS A 66 0.35 5.63 16.46
CA LYS A 66 1.08 6.78 15.89
C LYS A 66 0.55 7.22 14.53
N ILE A 67 0.12 6.27 13.68
CA ILE A 67 -0.45 6.57 12.36
C ILE A 67 -1.83 7.22 12.52
N ILE A 68 -2.70 6.66 13.37
CA ILE A 68 -4.08 7.16 13.58
C ILE A 68 -4.08 8.52 14.28
N ASP A 69 -3.24 8.71 15.30
CA ASP A 69 -3.17 9.95 16.07
C ASP A 69 -2.44 11.07 15.31
N GLY A 70 -1.79 10.76 14.19
CA GLY A 70 -1.08 11.72 13.35
C GLY A 70 -2.02 12.75 12.75
N LYS A 71 -1.81 14.03 13.08
CA LYS A 71 -2.56 15.17 12.53
C LYS A 71 -1.62 16.09 11.74
N PRO A 72 -1.20 15.70 10.52
CA PRO A 72 -0.35 16.54 9.70
C PRO A 72 -1.09 17.83 9.33
N VAL A 73 -0.41 18.97 9.46
CA VAL A 73 -0.91 20.29 9.09
C VAL A 73 0.09 20.97 8.16
N LEU A 74 -0.41 21.72 7.18
CA LEU A 74 0.43 22.52 6.29
C LEU A 74 0.95 23.74 7.05
N ILE A 75 2.27 23.82 7.24
CA ILE A 75 2.92 24.93 7.97
C ILE A 75 3.66 25.92 7.05
N GLY A 76 3.81 25.61 5.77
CA GLY A 76 4.53 26.47 4.83
C GLY A 76 4.85 25.79 3.50
N LEU A 77 5.56 26.54 2.65
CA LEU A 77 6.07 26.11 1.34
C LEU A 77 7.47 26.71 1.18
N GLU A 78 8.44 25.90 0.79
CA GLU A 78 9.80 26.36 0.54
C GLU A 78 10.52 25.46 -0.48
N LYS A 79 11.65 25.91 -1.04
CA LYS A 79 12.49 25.12 -1.94
C LYS A 79 13.11 23.94 -1.20
N ALA A 80 13.17 22.79 -1.89
CA ALA A 80 13.71 21.55 -1.34
C ALA A 80 15.12 21.70 -0.75
N ILE A 81 16.00 22.48 -1.40
CA ILE A 81 17.39 22.68 -0.96
C ILE A 81 17.51 23.34 0.43
N ASP A 82 16.50 24.12 0.83
CA ASP A 82 16.54 24.91 2.05
C ASP A 82 15.95 24.16 3.25
N VAL A 83 15.10 23.14 3.03
CA VAL A 83 14.34 22.47 4.10
C VAL A 83 14.49 20.95 4.18
N ILE A 84 14.94 20.27 3.11
CA ILE A 84 15.11 18.81 3.14
C ILE A 84 16.50 18.44 3.68
N PRO A 85 16.60 17.69 4.79
CA PRO A 85 17.89 17.27 5.34
C PRO A 85 18.72 16.46 4.34
N GLY A 86 19.98 16.86 4.14
CA GLY A 86 20.91 16.18 3.23
C GLY A 86 20.69 16.46 1.74
N MET A 87 19.78 17.37 1.38
CA MET A 87 19.59 17.82 0.00
C MET A 87 20.85 18.51 -0.53
N LYS A 88 21.14 18.33 -1.82
CA LYS A 88 22.32 18.90 -2.51
C LYS A 88 21.90 19.46 -3.86
N LYS A 89 22.65 20.43 -4.38
CA LYS A 89 22.40 21.02 -5.71
C LYS A 89 22.40 19.99 -6.85
N ASN A 90 23.16 18.91 -6.70
CA ASN A 90 23.28 17.83 -7.68
C ASN A 90 22.56 16.54 -7.26
N LEU A 91 21.53 16.65 -6.41
CA LEU A 91 20.73 15.52 -5.96
C LEU A 91 19.30 15.66 -6.49
N ILE A 92 18.82 14.64 -7.22
CA ILE A 92 17.44 14.53 -7.67
C ILE A 92 16.82 13.31 -6.99
N LEU A 93 15.68 13.51 -6.34
CA LEU A 93 14.90 12.45 -5.69
C LEU A 93 13.82 11.91 -6.64
N HIS A 94 13.54 10.62 -6.56
CA HIS A 94 12.48 9.98 -7.35
C HIS A 94 11.57 9.12 -6.47
N ALA A 95 10.40 8.77 -6.98
CA ALA A 95 9.46 7.89 -6.28
C ALA A 95 9.90 6.42 -6.33
N GLY A 96 9.49 5.65 -5.32
CA GLY A 96 9.69 4.20 -5.27
C GLY A 96 11.00 3.76 -4.58
N PRO A 97 11.29 2.45 -4.60
CA PRO A 97 12.50 1.90 -4.01
C PRO A 97 13.76 2.33 -4.79
N PRO A 98 14.96 2.13 -4.23
CA PRO A 98 16.21 2.45 -4.92
C PRO A 98 16.30 1.81 -6.32
N ILE A 99 16.59 2.62 -7.33
CA ILE A 99 16.75 2.18 -8.71
C ILE A 99 17.85 2.98 -9.39
N THR A 100 18.70 2.30 -10.18
CA THR A 100 19.72 2.98 -10.98
C THR A 100 19.10 3.60 -12.23
N TRP A 101 19.77 4.62 -12.78
CA TRP A 101 19.34 5.32 -13.99
C TRP A 101 18.99 4.35 -15.13
N GLU A 102 19.82 3.36 -15.39
CA GLU A 102 19.68 2.43 -16.52
C GLU A 102 18.35 1.67 -16.45
N ARG A 103 17.93 1.34 -15.22
CA ARG A 103 16.72 0.57 -14.91
C ARG A 103 15.46 1.42 -14.81
N MET A 104 15.59 2.75 -14.75
CA MET A 104 14.42 3.64 -14.76
C MET A 104 13.61 3.46 -16.06
N CYS A 105 12.28 3.47 -15.93
CA CYS A 105 11.40 3.49 -17.09
C CYS A 105 11.52 4.80 -17.86
N GLY A 106 11.08 4.81 -19.12
CA GLY A 106 11.13 5.98 -20.00
C GLY A 106 10.56 7.27 -19.36
N PRO A 107 9.36 7.25 -18.75
CA PRO A 107 8.79 8.43 -18.10
C PRO A 107 9.65 9.00 -16.97
N MET A 108 10.21 8.14 -16.10
CA MET A 108 11.06 8.58 -15.00
C MET A 108 12.36 9.19 -15.52
N LYS A 109 12.96 8.61 -16.57
CA LYS A 109 14.13 9.19 -17.25
C LYS A 109 13.81 10.57 -17.81
N GLY A 110 12.65 10.72 -18.46
CA GLY A 110 12.17 12.00 -18.97
C GLY A 110 12.02 13.07 -17.88
N ALA A 111 11.46 12.69 -16.72
CA ALA A 111 11.31 13.60 -15.58
C ALA A 111 12.66 14.09 -15.03
N VAL A 112 13.63 13.18 -14.87
CA VAL A 112 14.98 13.54 -14.41
C VAL A 112 15.69 14.44 -15.42
N ILE A 113 15.59 14.16 -16.73
CA ILE A 113 16.15 15.03 -17.78
C ILE A 113 15.54 16.43 -17.68
N GLY A 114 14.21 16.53 -17.55
CA GLY A 114 13.54 17.81 -17.37
C GLY A 114 14.03 18.56 -16.13
N ALA A 115 14.20 17.86 -15.00
CA ALA A 115 14.73 18.44 -13.77
C ALA A 115 16.17 18.94 -13.93
N LEU A 116 17.05 18.17 -14.60
CA LEU A 116 18.43 18.59 -14.87
C LEU A 116 18.51 19.87 -15.70
N ILE A 117 17.65 20.01 -16.71
CA ILE A 117 17.58 21.22 -17.53
C ILE A 117 17.03 22.39 -16.71
N TYR A 118 15.95 22.17 -15.96
CA TYR A 118 15.34 23.20 -15.11
C TYR A 118 16.30 23.75 -14.04
N GLU A 119 17.07 22.87 -13.41
CA GLU A 119 18.09 23.24 -12.41
C GLU A 119 19.38 23.78 -13.05
N GLY A 120 19.46 23.88 -14.38
CA GLY A 120 20.63 24.38 -15.11
C GLY A 120 21.85 23.45 -15.07
N MET A 121 21.66 22.18 -14.76
CA MET A 121 22.71 21.15 -14.74
C MET A 121 22.99 20.58 -16.14
N ALA A 122 22.03 20.71 -17.06
CA ALA A 122 22.16 20.37 -18.47
C ALA A 122 21.59 21.51 -19.33
N LYS A 123 22.14 21.71 -20.53
CA LYS A 123 21.67 22.75 -21.47
C LYS A 123 20.44 22.30 -22.26
N ASP A 124 20.42 21.04 -22.63
CA ASP A 124 19.39 20.41 -23.45
C ASP A 124 19.34 18.89 -23.14
N ARG A 125 18.58 18.15 -23.95
CA ARG A 125 18.33 16.72 -23.78
C ARG A 125 19.35 15.81 -24.51
N ALA A 126 20.18 16.35 -25.40
CA ALA A 126 20.85 15.61 -26.49
C ALA A 126 21.65 14.39 -26.05
#